data_AF-A0A7L8RUY9-F1
#
_entry.id   AF-A0A7L8RUY9-F1
#
_cell.length_a   1.000
_cell.length_b   1.000
_cell.length_c   1.000
_cell.angle_alpha   90.00
_cell.angle_beta   90.00
_cell.angle_gamma   90.00
#
_symmetry.space_group_name_H-M   'P 1'
#
loop_
_entity.id
_entity.type
_entity.pdbx_description
1 polymer ?
#
loop_
_entity_poly.entity_id
_entity_poly.type
_entity_poly.pdbx_seq_one_letter_code
_entity_poly.pdbx_strand_id
1 'polypeptide(L)'
;MSAPVPEYSPAMLRLMLEGRAVLARDDTGQTARQFIHGFARLAKVHVRCVHDALAGRLKNAERRARLWAVLGHHPSDHGIVLTDDGGQRHG
;
A
#
# COMPACT_ATOMS: atom_id res chain seq x y z
N MET A 1 -22.40 -9.32 16.63
CA MET A 1 -21.89 -9.36 15.25
C MET A 1 -20.43 -8.96 15.31
N SER A 2 -19.50 -9.80 14.83
CA SER A 2 -18.08 -9.42 14.81
C SER A 2 -17.87 -8.31 13.79
N ALA A 3 -17.02 -7.32 14.09
CA ALA A 3 -16.68 -6.28 13.13
C ALA A 3 -16.04 -6.89 11.88
N PRO A 4 -16.27 -6.34 10.68
CA PRO A 4 -15.60 -6.82 9.47
C PRO A 4 -14.09 -6.66 9.61
N VAL A 5 -13.36 -7.67 9.16
CA VAL A 5 -11.88 -7.71 9.22
C VAL A 5 -11.34 -6.82 8.09
N PRO A 6 -10.50 -5.80 8.38
CA PRO A 6 -9.92 -4.96 7.33
C PRO A 6 -9.07 -5.76 6.33
N GLU A 7 -9.15 -5.41 5.04
CA GLU A 7 -8.39 -6.09 3.98
C GLU A 7 -7.13 -5.30 3.58
N TYR A 8 -5.97 -5.95 3.64
CA TYR A 8 -4.64 -5.43 3.30
C TYR A 8 -3.98 -6.21 2.16
N SER A 9 -4.79 -6.82 1.29
CA SER A 9 -4.33 -7.58 0.12
C SER A 9 -3.61 -6.69 -0.91
N PRO A 10 -2.77 -7.25 -1.80
CA PRO A 10 -2.13 -6.50 -2.87
C PRO A 10 -3.13 -5.77 -3.77
N ALA A 11 -4.32 -6.35 -3.98
CA ALA A 11 -5.38 -5.75 -4.78
C ALA A 11 -5.96 -4.50 -4.08
N MET A 12 -6.21 -4.56 -2.77
CA MET A 12 -6.69 -3.40 -2.01
C MET A 12 -5.64 -2.29 -1.96
N LEU A 13 -4.36 -2.65 -1.76
CA LEU A 13 -3.26 -1.68 -1.80
C LEU A 13 -3.17 -0.98 -3.16
N ARG A 14 -3.36 -1.69 -4.27
CA ARG A 14 -3.42 -1.09 -5.60
C ARG A 14 -4.49 -0.02 -5.69
N LEU A 15 -5.73 -0.33 -5.30
CA LEU A 15 -6.85 0.61 -5.38
C LEU A 15 -6.60 1.87 -4.56
N MET A 16 -6.06 1.72 -3.34
CA MET A 16 -5.73 2.86 -2.49
C MET A 16 -4.61 3.73 -3.09
N LEU A 17 -3.58 3.12 -3.68
CA LEU A 17 -2.51 3.86 -4.36
C LEU A 17 -3.02 4.58 -5.61
N GLU A 18 -3.87 3.95 -6.41
CA GLU A 18 -4.50 4.57 -7.58
C GLU A 18 -5.34 5.78 -7.18
N GLY A 19 -6.17 5.66 -6.14
CA GLY A 19 -6.95 6.78 -5.60
C GLY A 19 -6.06 7.94 -5.14
N ARG A 20 -4.98 7.65 -4.41
CA ARG A 20 -4.01 8.68 -3.98
C ARG A 20 -3.26 9.32 -5.15
N ALA A 21 -2.96 8.57 -6.20
CA ALA A 21 -2.30 9.10 -7.39
C ALA A 21 -3.22 10.08 -8.15
N VAL A 22 -4.52 9.76 -8.25
CA VAL A 22 -5.53 10.68 -8.82
C VAL A 22 -5.60 11.97 -8.02
N LEU A 23 -5.76 11.88 -6.69
CA LEU A 23 -5.80 13.06 -5.83
C LEU A 23 -4.51 13.89 -5.92
N ALA A 24 -3.34 13.26 -5.91
CA ALA A 24 -2.08 13.99 -6.04
C ALA A 24 -1.96 14.75 -7.37
N ARG A 25 -2.45 14.16 -8.47
CA ARG A 25 -2.50 14.82 -9.78
C ARG A 25 -3.46 16.00 -9.74
N ASP A 26 -4.67 15.81 -9.21
CA ASP A 26 -5.72 16.82 -9.25
C ASP A 26 -5.42 17.99 -8.28
N ASP A 27 -4.86 17.72 -7.10
CA ASP A 27 -4.56 18.74 -6.08
C ASP A 27 -3.25 19.51 -6.34
N THR A 28 -2.23 18.83 -6.86
CA THR A 28 -0.85 19.38 -6.93
C THR A 28 -0.22 19.33 -8.32
N GLY A 29 -0.93 18.79 -9.32
CA GLY A 29 -0.38 18.62 -10.67
C GLY A 29 0.73 17.59 -10.76
N GLN A 30 0.88 16.70 -9.77
CA GLN A 30 1.95 15.71 -9.78
C GLN A 30 1.84 14.75 -10.96
N THR A 31 2.97 14.55 -11.64
CA THR A 31 3.11 13.48 -12.63
C THR A 31 3.14 12.11 -11.94
N ALA A 32 2.77 11.06 -12.67
CA ALA A 32 2.87 9.68 -12.17
C ALA A 32 4.30 9.34 -11.70
N ARG A 33 5.34 9.86 -12.38
CA ARG A 33 6.73 9.67 -11.99
C ARG A 33 7.03 10.32 -10.63
N GLN A 34 6.62 11.57 -10.43
CA GLN A 34 6.82 12.28 -9.16
C GLN A 34 6.10 11.57 -8.01
N PHE A 35 4.84 11.14 -8.24
CA PHE A 35 4.08 10.38 -7.26
C PHE A 35 4.83 9.10 -6.86
N ILE A 36 5.22 8.27 -7.84
CA ILE A 36 5.89 6.99 -7.59
C ILE A 36 7.20 7.18 -6.81
N HIS A 37 8.06 8.11 -7.24
CA HIS A 37 9.34 8.37 -6.58
C HIS A 37 9.15 8.97 -5.18
N GLY A 38 8.20 9.90 -5.02
CA GLY A 38 7.87 10.50 -3.73
C GLY A 38 7.35 9.46 -2.74
N PHE A 39 6.44 8.59 -3.19
CA PHE A 39 5.87 7.53 -2.38
C PHE A 39 6.92 6.48 -1.97
N ALA A 40 7.77 6.06 -2.91
CA ALA A 40 8.87 5.14 -2.62
C ALA A 40 9.82 5.71 -1.55
N ARG A 41 10.13 7.02 -1.64
CA ARG A 41 10.96 7.73 -0.66
C ARG A 41 10.31 7.73 0.72
N LEU A 42 9.02 8.08 0.81
CA LEU A 42 8.28 8.10 2.08
C LEU A 42 8.21 6.71 2.72
N ALA A 43 7.93 5.68 1.92
CA ALA A 43 7.83 4.30 2.38
C ALA A 43 9.19 3.63 2.62
N LYS A 44 10.30 4.30 2.28
CA LYS A 44 11.66 3.73 2.35
C LYS A 44 11.75 2.38 1.64
N VAL A 45 11.20 2.29 0.43
CA VAL A 45 11.27 1.11 -0.44
C VAL A 45 11.84 1.49 -1.80
N HIS A 46 12.31 0.49 -2.54
CA HIS A 46 12.73 0.70 -3.92
C HIS A 46 11.51 1.06 -4.80
N VAL A 47 11.70 1.94 -5.79
CA VAL A 47 10.65 2.39 -6.73
C VAL A 47 9.92 1.20 -7.37
N ARG A 48 10.64 0.12 -7.67
CA ARG A 48 10.05 -1.11 -8.20
C ARG A 48 8.91 -1.67 -7.33
N CYS A 49 8.99 -1.54 -6.01
CA CYS A 49 7.96 -2.00 -5.09
C CYS A 49 6.64 -1.23 -5.30
N VAL A 50 6.72 0.08 -5.57
CA VAL A 50 5.54 0.91 -5.85
C VAL A 50 4.91 0.52 -7.19
N HIS A 51 5.73 0.24 -8.22
CA HIS A 51 5.23 -0.32 -9.48
C HIS A 51 4.55 -1.67 -9.30
N ASP A 52 5.16 -2.58 -8.53
CA ASP A 52 4.58 -3.90 -8.27
C ASP A 52 3.29 -3.78 -7.45
N ALA A 53 3.18 -2.80 -6.54
CA ALA A 53 1.97 -2.51 -5.77
C ALA A 53 0.85 -1.93 -6.64
N LEU A 54 1.17 -0.96 -7.52
CA LEU A 54 0.23 -0.44 -8.53
C LEU A 54 -0.20 -1.51 -9.55
N ALA A 55 0.61 -2.56 -9.75
CA ALA A 55 0.21 -3.72 -10.54
C ALA A 55 -0.57 -4.77 -9.74
N GLY A 56 -0.77 -4.58 -8.43
CA GLY A 56 -1.42 -5.56 -7.55
C GLY A 56 -0.61 -6.84 -7.31
N ARG A 57 0.71 -6.80 -7.50
CA ARG A 57 1.60 -7.99 -7.46
C ARG A 57 2.61 -7.97 -6.32
N LEU A 58 2.66 -6.91 -5.51
CA LEU A 58 3.60 -6.83 -4.39
C LEU A 58 3.14 -7.76 -3.25
N LYS A 59 3.70 -8.97 -3.17
CA LYS A 59 3.32 -9.96 -2.14
C LYS A 59 4.07 -9.80 -0.82
N ASN A 60 5.34 -9.37 -0.88
CA ASN A 60 6.21 -9.29 0.29
C ASN A 60 5.59 -8.46 1.42
N ALA A 61 5.50 -9.06 2.60
CA ALA A 61 4.77 -8.55 3.75
C ALA A 61 5.35 -7.22 4.25
N GLU A 62 6.66 -7.17 4.47
CA GLU A 62 7.34 -6.00 5.01
C GLU A 62 7.17 -4.77 4.09
N ARG A 63 7.41 -4.94 2.79
CA ARG A 63 7.28 -3.85 1.81
C ARG A 63 5.84 -3.36 1.69
N ARG A 64 4.85 -4.26 1.75
CA ARG A 64 3.44 -3.87 1.79
C ARG A 64 3.10 -3.09 3.05
N ALA A 65 3.55 -3.54 4.22
CA ALA A 65 3.31 -2.84 5.48
C ALA A 65 3.85 -1.40 5.45
N ARG A 66 5.05 -1.19 4.89
CA ARG A 66 5.64 0.15 4.71
C ARG A 66 4.79 1.05 3.80
N LEU A 67 4.24 0.51 2.70
CA LEU A 67 3.37 1.28 1.81
C LEU A 67 2.04 1.63 2.48
N TRP A 68 1.44 0.70 3.22
CA TRP A 68 0.24 0.95 4.02
C TRP A 68 0.47 2.03 5.09
N ALA A 69 1.62 2.03 5.75
CA ALA A 69 1.96 3.05 6.75
C ALA A 69 1.97 4.47 6.15
N VAL A 70 2.47 4.65 4.91
CA VAL A 70 2.41 5.95 4.22
C VAL A 70 0.98 6.36 3.88
N LEU A 71 0.07 5.39 3.68
CA LEU A 71 -1.37 5.65 3.53
C LEU A 71 -2.06 5.94 4.87
N GLY A 72 -1.35 5.88 6.00
CA GLY A 72 -1.91 6.09 7.34
C GLY A 72 -2.56 4.84 7.95
N HIS A 73 -2.32 3.66 7.38
CA HIS A 73 -2.90 2.41 7.89
C HIS A 73 -1.79 1.46 8.36
N HIS A 74 -1.95 0.91 9.57
CA HIS A 74 -1.03 -0.10 10.12
C HIS A 74 -1.81 -1.38 10.40
N PRO A 75 -1.58 -2.47 9.64
CA PRO A 75 -2.29 -3.73 9.85
C PRO A 75 -2.23 -4.26 11.30
N SER A 76 -1.12 -3.99 11.99
CA SER A 76 -0.91 -4.34 13.40
C SER A 76 -1.94 -3.71 14.35
N ASP A 77 -2.45 -2.51 14.04
CA ASP A 77 -3.45 -1.82 14.87
C ASP A 77 -4.79 -2.58 14.89
N HIS A 78 -4.96 -3.53 13.97
CA HIS A 78 -6.12 -4.39 13.84
C HIS A 78 -5.80 -5.88 14.15
N GLY A 79 -4.64 -6.18 14.75
CA GLY A 79 -4.22 -7.55 15.00
C GLY A 79 -3.96 -8.35 13.73
N ILE A 80 -3.61 -7.68 12.62
CA ILE A 80 -3.36 -8.31 11.33
C ILE A 80 -1.86 -8.41 11.06
N VAL A 81 -1.41 -9.62 10.75
CA VAL A 81 -0.06 -9.92 10.28
C VAL A 81 -0.08 -10.24 8.79
N LEU A 82 0.72 -9.52 8.01
CA LEU A 82 0.85 -9.76 6.57
C LEU A 82 1.78 -10.94 6.29
N THR A 83 1.48 -11.71 5.24
CA THR A 83 2.27 -12.88 4.83
C THR A 83 2.94 -12.67 3.47
N ASP A 84 4.09 -13.30 3.22
CA ASP A 84 4.87 -13.07 1.98
C ASP A 84 4.24 -13.65 0.70
N ASP A 85 3.14 -14.40 0.82
CA ASP A 85 2.34 -14.92 -0.30
C ASP A 85 1.30 -13.91 -0.81
N GLY A 86 1.18 -12.74 -0.18
CA GLY A 86 0.17 -11.73 -0.48
C GLY A 86 -1.07 -11.81 0.42
N GLY A 87 -1.12 -12.77 1.33
CA GLY A 87 -2.20 -12.91 2.30
C GLY A 87 -2.05 -12.02 3.53
N GLN A 88 -2.92 -12.30 4.49
CA GLN A 88 -2.92 -11.76 5.85
C GLN A 88 -3.57 -12.77 6.81
N ARG A 89 -3.22 -12.71 8.10
CA ARG A 89 -3.80 -13.56 9.16
C ARG A 89 -4.04 -12.72 10.41
N HIS A 90 -4.93 -13.17 11.28
CA HIS A 90 -4.98 -12.64 12.64
C HIS A 90 -3.77 -13.17 13.42
N GLY A 91 -3.12 -12.27 14.17
CA GLY A 91 -2.00 -12.57 15.05
C GLY A 91 -2.24 -12.04 16.45
#